data_AF-A0AAD9J8A5-F1
#
_entry.id   AF-A0AAD9J8A5-F1
#
_cell.length_a   1.000
_cell.length_b   1.000
_cell.length_c   1.000
_cell.angle_alpha   90.00
_cell.angle_beta   90.00
_cell.angle_gamma   90.00
#
_symmetry.space_group_name_H-M   'P 1'
#
loop_
_entity.id
_entity.type
_entity.pdbx_description
1 polymer ?
#
loop_
_entity_poly.entity_id
_entity_poly.type
_entity_poly.pdbx_seq_one_letter_code
_entity_poly.pdbx_strand_id
1 'polypeptide(L)' 'MELQERKQRDAQMRASINQKLVESGERERLMELLRTRLIECGWRDQLKAYCKEIVRQKGLEHVTVDDLVNEITPKGRGE' A
#
# COMPACT_ATOMS: atom_id res chain seq x y z
N MET A 1 -26.53 -13.43 14.12
CA MET A 1 -25.70 -14.64 14.20
C MET A 1 -25.13 -14.99 12.82
N GLU A 2 -25.98 -15.21 11.81
CA GLU A 2 -25.58 -15.59 10.44
C GLU A 2 -24.62 -14.63 9.72
N LEU A 3 -24.80 -13.31 9.83
CA LEU A 3 -23.89 -12.33 9.21
C LEU A 3 -22.47 -12.44 9.80
N GLN A 4 -22.35 -12.73 11.08
CA GLN A 4 -21.06 -12.86 11.76
C GLN A 4 -20.35 -14.14 11.31
N GLU A 5 -21.08 -15.24 11.21
CA GLU A 5 -20.56 -16.50 10.69
C GLU A 5 -20.13 -16.39 9.22
N ARG A 6 -20.90 -15.66 8.40
CA ARG A 6 -20.52 -15.38 7.00
C ARG A 6 -19.21 -14.61 6.95
N LYS A 7 -19.08 -13.52 7.74
CA LYS A 7 -17.82 -12.75 7.83
C LYS A 7 -16.64 -13.61 8.29
N GLN A 8 -16.85 -14.52 9.24
CA GLN A 8 -15.83 -15.45 9.72
C GLN A 8 -15.41 -16.45 8.63
N ARG A 9 -16.36 -17.06 7.92
CA ARG A 9 -16.07 -17.94 6.78
C ARG A 9 -15.29 -17.20 5.68
N ASP A 10 -15.69 -15.98 5.34
CA ASP A 10 -14.99 -15.17 4.34
C ASP A 10 -13.56 -14.81 4.80
N ALA A 11 -13.36 -14.53 6.09
CA ALA A 11 -12.04 -14.25 6.65
C ALA A 11 -11.13 -15.48 6.61
N GLN A 12 -11.64 -16.66 6.97
CA GLN A 12 -10.91 -17.93 6.86
C GLN A 12 -10.54 -18.24 5.41
N MET A 13 -11.47 -18.02 4.47
CA MET A 13 -11.20 -18.19 3.04
C MET A 13 -10.07 -17.27 2.57
N ARG A 14 -10.12 -15.97 2.90
CA ARG A 14 -9.04 -15.01 2.57
C ARG A 14 -7.70 -15.43 3.16
N ALA A 15 -7.68 -15.89 4.40
CA ALA A 15 -6.46 -16.35 5.05
C ALA A 15 -5.87 -17.57 4.33
N SER A 16 -6.70 -18.55 3.95
CA SER A 16 -6.23 -19.73 3.21
C SER A 16 -5.67 -19.37 1.82
N ILE A 17 -6.32 -18.44 1.11
CA ILE A 17 -5.81 -17.95 -0.19
C ILE A 17 -4.47 -17.26 -0.01
N ASN A 18 -4.35 -16.36 0.97
CA ASN A 18 -3.09 -15.65 1.24
C ASN A 18 -1.96 -16.62 1.60
N GLN A 19 -2.25 -17.65 2.41
CA GLN A 19 -1.27 -18.67 2.76
C GLN A 19 -0.74 -19.37 1.51
N LYS A 20 -1.63 -19.80 0.60
CA LYS A 20 -1.23 -20.45 -0.66
C LYS A 20 -0.40 -19.53 -1.56
N LEU A 21 -0.73 -18.23 -1.63
CA LEU A 21 0.04 -17.25 -2.40
C LEU A 21 1.46 -17.05 -1.85
N VAL A 22 1.62 -17.11 -0.53
CA VAL A 22 2.94 -17.04 0.12
C VAL A 22 3.73 -18.32 -0.13
N GLU A 23 3.14 -19.48 0.11
CA GLU A 23 3.83 -20.78 -0.01
C GLU A 23 4.26 -21.09 -1.45
N SER A 24 3.51 -20.62 -2.45
CA SER A 24 3.87 -20.79 -3.86
C SER A 24 4.89 -19.78 -4.37
N GLY A 25 5.22 -18.73 -3.61
CA GLY A 25 6.02 -17.60 -4.06
C GLY A 25 5.29 -16.63 -5.00
N GLU A 26 3.99 -16.83 -5.25
CA GLU A 26 3.20 -15.99 -6.15
C GLU A 26 2.99 -14.59 -5.55
N ARG A 27 2.96 -14.47 -4.22
CA ARG A 27 2.88 -13.17 -3.54
C ARG A 27 4.06 -12.28 -3.92
N GLU A 28 5.27 -12.80 -3.88
CA GLU A 28 6.49 -12.09 -4.23
C GLU A 28 6.48 -11.70 -5.71
N ARG A 29 6.01 -12.60 -6.59
CA ARG A 29 5.85 -12.32 -8.03
C ARG A 29 4.86 -11.18 -8.28
N LEU A 30 3.70 -11.20 -7.61
CA LEU A 30 2.69 -10.16 -7.71
C LEU A 30 3.17 -8.82 -7.14
N MET A 31 3.92 -8.85 -6.03
CA MET A 31 4.53 -7.64 -5.44
C MET A 31 5.55 -7.00 -6.39
N GLU A 32 6.39 -7.81 -7.04
CA GLU A 32 7.37 -7.30 -8.00
C GLU A 32 6.70 -6.76 -9.27
N LEU A 33 5.69 -7.46 -9.78
CA LEU A 33 4.89 -6.99 -10.91
C LEU A 33 4.23 -5.64 -10.59
N LEU A 34 3.58 -5.51 -9.43
CA LEU A 34 2.97 -4.27 -9.00
C LEU A 34 4.02 -3.14 -8.87
N ARG A 35 5.15 -3.43 -8.22
CA ARG A 35 6.26 -2.46 -8.09
C ARG A 35 6.74 -1.98 -9.46
N THR A 36 6.93 -2.90 -10.41
CA THR A 36 7.36 -2.60 -11.78
C THR A 36 6.35 -1.67 -12.45
N ARG A 37 5.05 -2.02 -12.41
CA ARG A 37 4.00 -1.20 -13.02
C ARG A 37 3.88 0.19 -12.41
N LEU A 38 4.02 0.32 -11.08
CA LEU A 38 4.01 1.61 -10.39
C LEU A 38 5.23 2.49 -10.74
N ILE A 39 6.36 1.88 -11.10
CA ILE A 39 7.52 2.61 -11.60
C ILE A 39 7.28 3.04 -13.06
N GLU A 40 6.87 2.09 -13.92
CA GLU A 40 6.64 2.33 -15.35
C GLU A 40 5.58 3.39 -15.63
N CYS A 41 4.49 3.42 -14.86
CA CYS A 41 3.45 4.44 -15.02
C CYS A 41 3.80 5.79 -14.37
N GLY A 42 4.99 5.91 -13.76
CA GLY A 42 5.47 7.14 -13.14
C GLY A 42 4.92 7.40 -11.73
N TRP A 43 4.09 6.52 -11.17
CA TRP A 43 3.50 6.70 -9.84
C TRP A 43 4.56 6.96 -8.76
N ARG A 44 5.66 6.19 -8.77
CA ARG A 44 6.74 6.35 -7.77
C ARG A 44 7.34 7.75 -7.81
N ASP A 45 7.60 8.27 -8.99
CA ASP A 45 8.27 9.55 -9.17
C ASP A 45 7.32 10.72 -8.85
N GLN A 46 6.04 10.59 -9.21
CA GLN A 46 4.99 11.55 -8.84
C GLN A 46 4.80 11.62 -7.32
N LEU A 47 4.72 10.47 -6.63
CA LEU A 47 4.56 10.44 -5.18
C LEU A 47 5.80 10.99 -4.46
N LYS A 48 7.00 10.72 -4.99
CA LYS A 48 8.26 11.30 -4.49
C LYS A 48 8.30 12.81 -4.68
N ALA A 49 7.84 13.34 -5.82
CA ALA A 49 7.75 14.78 -6.06
C ALA A 49 6.80 15.44 -5.05
N TYR A 50 5.62 14.87 -4.82
CA TYR A 50 4.67 15.37 -3.84
C TYR A 50 5.22 15.34 -2.40
N CYS A 51 5.90 14.26 -2.00
CA CYS A 51 6.58 14.18 -0.71
C CYS A 51 7.61 15.32 -0.53
N LYS A 52 8.40 15.63 -1.57
CA LYS A 52 9.34 16.77 -1.53
C LYS A 52 8.63 18.11 -1.37
N GLU A 53 7.47 18.30 -2.01
CA GLU A 53 6.68 19.53 -1.87
C GLU A 53 6.20 19.73 -0.44
N ILE A 54 5.70 18.67 0.21
CA ILE A 54 5.29 18.71 1.62
C ILE A 54 6.46 19.10 2.52
N VAL A 55 7.61 18.41 2.39
CA VAL A 55 8.81 18.72 3.19
C VAL A 55 9.26 20.17 2.96
N ARG A 56 9.20 20.66 1.72
CA ARG A 56 9.55 22.06 1.40
C ARG A 56 8.58 23.05 2.05
N GLN A 57 7.29 22.74 2.11
CA GLN A 57 6.26 23.63 2.68
C GLN A 57 6.30 23.65 4.21
N LYS A 58 6.49 22.49 4.85
CA LYS A 58 6.47 22.36 6.31
C LYS A 58 7.83 22.62 6.96
N GLY A 59 8.92 22.41 6.22
CA GLY A 59 10.29 22.44 6.75
C GLY A 59 10.73 21.06 7.25
N LEU A 60 11.97 20.67 6.96
CA LEU A 60 12.50 19.34 7.28
C LEU A 60 12.49 19.04 8.79
N GLU A 61 12.70 20.05 9.62
CA GLU A 61 12.71 19.94 11.08
C GLU A 61 11.31 19.81 11.72
N HIS A 62 10.25 20.00 10.93
CA HIS A 62 8.86 19.94 11.40
C HIS A 62 8.09 18.73 10.86
N VAL A 63 8.78 17.78 10.23
CA VAL A 63 8.14 16.66 9.54
C VAL A 63 8.80 15.34 9.94
N THR A 64 8.00 14.42 10.49
CA THR A 64 8.42 13.04 10.71
C THR A 64 8.09 12.16 9.51
N VAL A 65 8.68 10.95 9.48
CA VAL A 65 8.32 9.95 8.48
C VAL A 65 6.85 9.56 8.58
N ASP A 66 6.32 9.42 9.81
CA ASP A 66 4.92 9.05 10.03
C ASP A 66 3.97 10.15 9.53
N ASP A 67 4.31 11.43 9.73
CA ASP A 67 3.54 12.55 9.16
C ASP A 67 3.50 12.48 7.63
N LEU A 68 4.65 12.23 7.00
CA LEU A 68 4.72 12.06 5.54
C LEU A 68 3.91 10.86 5.08
N VAL A 69 4.02 9.71 5.76
CA VAL A 69 3.24 8.51 5.40
C VAL A 69 1.75 8.81 5.48
N ASN A 70 1.28 9.42 6.56
CA ASN A 70 -0.12 9.77 6.75
C ASN A 70 -0.64 10.72 5.65
N GLU A 71 0.19 11.67 5.22
CA GLU A 71 -0.19 12.67 4.23
C GLU A 71 -0.11 12.16 2.78
N ILE A 72 0.90 11.35 2.44
CA ILE A 72 1.07 10.83 1.08
C ILE A 72 0.25 9.58 0.80
N THR A 73 -0.18 8.83 1.82
CA THR A 73 -0.90 7.55 1.64
C THR A 73 -2.23 7.71 0.89
N PRO A 74 -3.12 8.66 1.24
CA PRO A 74 -4.37 8.86 0.50
C PRO A 74 -4.11 9.14 -0.98
N LYS A 75 -3.21 10.09 -1.27
CA LYS A 75 -2.81 10.41 -2.65
C LYS A 75 -2.20 9.21 -3.38
N GLY A 76 -1.37 8.42 -2.69
CA GLY A 76 -0.76 7.21 -3.22
C GLY A 76 -1.79 6.14 -3.57
N ARG A 77 -2.92 6.08 -2.85
CA ARG A 77 -4.04 5.15 -3.10
C ARG A 77 -5.09 5.71 -4.07
N GLY A 78 -5.03 6.99 -4.42
CA GLY A 78 -6.04 7.67 -5.23
C GLY A 78 -7.30 8.05 -4.45
N GLU A 79 -7.16 8.23 -3.13
CA GLU A 79 -8.19 8.71 -2.19
C GLU A 79 -8.20 10.23 -2.07
#